data_AF-A0A933BI81-F1
#
_entry.id   AF-A0A933BI81-F1
#
_cell.length_a   1.000
_cell.length_b   1.000
_cell.length_c   1.000
_cell.angle_alpha   90.00
_cell.angle_beta   90.00
_cell.angle_gamma   90.00
#
_symmetry.space_group_name_H-M   'P 1'
#
loop_
_entity.id
_entity.type
_entity.pdbx_description
1 polymer ?
#
loop_
_entity_poly.entity_id
_entity_poly.type
_entity_poly.pdbx_seq_one_letter_code
_entity_poly.pdbx_strand_id
1 'polypeptide(L)'
;MRFASRTALLSAIFACSPVFGQGGVVPVGQMIPLSCMEALVEVGYQRFAGVFSFIAEKDNPAAFADLITHDKGALKKYLAKVEKDFKVASGVSPWDHEVLQFAATLYNSPLAQTLEKPGDKLLFKLVELSRAPVVPLEDITSKRRSG
;
A
#
# COMPACT_ATOMS: atom_id res chain seq x y z
N MET A 1 -28.48 -32.83 -55.45
CA MET A 1 -28.29 -31.66 -54.56
C MET A 1 -29.26 -31.78 -53.38
N ARG A 2 -28.76 -32.18 -52.21
CA ARG A 2 -29.45 -32.08 -50.91
C ARG A 2 -28.38 -31.93 -49.82
N PHE A 3 -28.11 -30.70 -49.39
CA PHE A 3 -27.35 -30.42 -48.17
C PHE A 3 -28.32 -29.74 -47.21
N ALA A 4 -28.72 -30.46 -46.17
CA ALA A 4 -29.61 -29.96 -45.13
C ALA A 4 -28.85 -29.92 -43.80
N SER A 5 -28.87 -28.73 -43.23
CA SER A 5 -28.90 -28.44 -41.79
C SER A 5 -27.68 -28.77 -40.94
N ARG A 6 -26.80 -27.78 -40.89
CA ARG A 6 -26.09 -27.38 -39.68
C ARG A 6 -27.10 -26.84 -38.67
N THR A 7 -27.25 -27.49 -37.52
CA THR A 7 -27.93 -26.87 -36.36
C THR A 7 -27.21 -27.29 -35.08
N ALA A 8 -26.13 -26.58 -34.77
CA ALA A 8 -25.55 -26.56 -33.44
C ALA A 8 -26.27 -25.47 -32.64
N LEU A 9 -27.19 -25.86 -31.78
CA LEU A 9 -27.80 -24.95 -30.79
C LEU A 9 -26.95 -25.03 -29.51
N LEU A 10 -26.06 -24.05 -29.37
CA LEU A 10 -25.42 -23.68 -28.12
C LEU A 10 -26.49 -23.06 -27.21
N SER A 11 -26.99 -23.81 -26.24
CA SER A 11 -27.79 -23.25 -25.14
C SER A 11 -26.84 -22.72 -24.06
N ALA A 12 -26.47 -21.45 -24.16
CA ALA A 12 -25.84 -20.72 -23.07
C ALA A 12 -26.93 -20.36 -22.04
N ILE A 13 -27.04 -21.16 -20.98
CA ILE A 13 -27.83 -20.80 -19.81
C ILE A 13 -27.11 -19.64 -19.12
N PHE A 14 -27.74 -18.48 -19.23
CA PHE A 14 -27.46 -17.26 -18.48
C PHE A 14 -27.58 -17.55 -16.99
N ALA A 15 -26.46 -17.78 -16.31
CA ALA A 15 -26.41 -17.83 -14.86
C ALA A 15 -26.47 -16.40 -14.31
N CYS A 16 -27.69 -15.89 -14.14
CA CYS A 16 -27.97 -14.75 -13.29
C CYS A 16 -27.73 -15.18 -11.84
N SER A 17 -26.64 -14.71 -11.22
CA SER A 17 -26.43 -14.86 -9.78
C SER A 17 -26.74 -13.55 -9.09
N PRO A 18 -27.84 -13.45 -8.32
CA PRO A 18 -27.97 -12.43 -7.29
C PRO A 18 -27.30 -12.97 -6.02
N VAL A 19 -26.00 -12.71 -5.84
CA VAL A 19 -25.38 -12.86 -4.51
C VAL A 19 -25.56 -11.52 -3.79
N PHE A 20 -26.75 -11.34 -3.23
CA PHE A 20 -26.98 -10.40 -2.14
C PHE A 20 -27.36 -11.21 -0.91
N GLY A 21 -26.48 -11.16 0.10
CA GLY A 21 -26.77 -11.54 1.47
C GLY A 21 -26.35 -12.94 1.88
N GLN A 22 -25.15 -13.05 2.46
CA GLN A 22 -24.95 -13.92 3.63
C GLN A 22 -23.72 -13.44 4.42
N GLY A 23 -23.96 -13.11 5.69
CA GLY A 23 -22.92 -12.97 6.71
C GLY A 23 -22.10 -11.69 6.62
N GLY A 24 -22.56 -10.64 7.32
CA GLY A 24 -21.63 -9.66 7.87
C GLY A 24 -20.72 -10.36 8.87
N VAL A 25 -19.65 -10.98 8.36
CA VAL A 25 -18.46 -11.23 9.17
C VAL A 25 -18.02 -9.83 9.56
N VAL A 26 -18.27 -9.44 10.81
CA VAL A 26 -17.52 -8.35 11.41
C VAL A 26 -16.08 -8.77 11.18
N PRO A 27 -15.30 -8.06 10.34
CA PRO A 27 -13.92 -8.45 10.14
C PRO A 27 -13.33 -8.45 11.53
N VAL A 28 -12.92 -9.63 12.00
CA VAL A 28 -12.12 -9.77 13.21
C VAL A 28 -10.99 -8.81 12.95
N GLY A 29 -10.99 -7.67 13.65
CA GLY A 29 -10.22 -6.49 13.26
C GLY A 29 -8.82 -6.95 12.91
N GLN A 30 -8.49 -6.89 11.62
CA GLN A 30 -7.21 -7.42 11.17
C GLN A 30 -6.16 -6.58 11.87
N MET A 31 -5.16 -7.25 12.44
CA MET A 31 -4.19 -6.58 13.28
C MET A 31 -3.40 -5.62 12.39
N ILE A 32 -3.57 -4.33 12.61
CA ILE A 32 -2.87 -3.33 11.81
C ILE A 32 -1.37 -3.53 12.05
N PRO A 33 -0.55 -3.65 11.00
CA PRO A 33 0.89 -3.75 11.15
C PRO A 33 1.42 -2.59 11.98
N LEU A 34 2.29 -2.85 12.95
CA LEU A 34 2.78 -1.80 13.84
C LEU A 34 3.45 -0.67 13.04
N SER A 35 4.20 -1.01 11.98
CA SER A 35 4.79 -0.03 11.05
C SER A 35 3.75 0.87 10.39
N CYS A 36 2.57 0.34 10.05
CA CYS A 36 1.47 1.13 9.47
C CYS A 36 0.92 2.13 10.49
N MET A 37 0.70 1.69 11.74
CA MET A 37 0.24 2.59 12.80
C MET A 37 1.26 3.70 13.09
N GLU A 38 2.55 3.38 13.19
CA GLU A 38 3.61 4.37 13.36
C GLU A 38 3.62 5.38 12.20
N ALA A 39 3.50 4.89 10.96
CA ALA A 39 3.48 5.73 9.77
C ALA A 39 2.24 6.66 9.75
N LEU A 40 1.05 6.15 10.08
CA LEU A 40 -0.19 6.93 10.19
C LEU A 40 -0.11 8.02 11.25
N VAL A 41 0.53 7.73 12.39
CA VAL A 41 0.76 8.71 13.45
C VAL A 41 1.69 9.82 12.97
N GLU A 42 2.78 9.47 12.30
CA GLU A 42 3.77 10.44 11.83
C GLU A 42 3.19 11.39 10.77
N VAL A 43 2.42 10.87 9.81
CA VAL A 43 1.82 11.70 8.76
C VAL A 43 0.65 12.54 9.28
N GLY A 44 0.06 12.17 10.42
CA GLY A 44 -1.09 12.85 11.03
C GLY A 44 -2.45 12.33 10.55
N TYR A 45 -2.50 11.05 10.14
CA TYR A 45 -3.67 10.36 9.61
C TYR A 45 -4.21 9.28 10.56
N GLN A 46 -4.09 9.48 11.87
CA GLN A 46 -4.55 8.51 12.89
C GLN A 46 -6.03 8.13 12.73
N ARG A 47 -6.86 9.06 12.27
CA ARG A 47 -8.29 8.83 11.99
C ARG A 47 -8.56 7.72 10.97
N PHE A 48 -7.58 7.41 10.11
CA PHE A 48 -7.68 6.37 9.10
C PHE A 48 -7.28 4.99 9.62
N ALA A 49 -6.78 4.85 10.86
CA ALA A 49 -6.46 3.56 11.44
C ALA A 49 -7.64 2.58 11.35
N GLY A 50 -8.86 3.06 11.63
CA GLY A 50 -10.07 2.24 11.49
C GLY A 50 -10.40 1.85 10.05
N VAL A 51 -9.94 2.61 9.03
CA VAL A 51 -10.09 2.21 7.62
C VAL A 51 -9.07 1.13 7.28
N PHE A 52 -7.83 1.29 7.73
CA PHE A 52 -6.76 0.32 7.49
C PHE A 52 -6.99 -1.03 8.18
N SER A 53 -7.83 -1.12 9.24
CA SER A 53 -8.25 -2.40 9.81
C SER A 53 -9.20 -3.23 8.92
N PHE A 54 -9.77 -2.63 7.88
CA PHE A 54 -10.60 -3.33 6.88
C PHE A 54 -9.80 -3.75 5.64
N ILE A 55 -8.55 -3.30 5.51
CA ILE A 55 -7.67 -3.60 4.39
C ILE A 55 -6.84 -4.82 4.77
N ALA A 56 -6.77 -5.81 3.86
CA ALA A 56 -5.91 -6.97 4.05
C ALA A 56 -4.47 -6.56 4.33
N GLU A 57 -3.80 -7.21 5.29
CA GLU A 57 -2.43 -6.86 5.70
C GLU A 57 -1.46 -6.78 4.52
N LYS A 58 -1.61 -7.68 3.54
CA LYS A 58 -0.81 -7.71 2.29
C LYS A 58 -1.02 -6.49 1.37
N ASP A 59 -2.20 -5.87 1.43
CA ASP A 59 -2.58 -4.73 0.59
C ASP A 59 -2.40 -3.39 1.32
N ASN A 60 -2.10 -3.45 2.62
CA ASN A 60 -1.92 -2.29 3.49
C ASN A 60 -0.77 -1.36 3.02
N PRO A 61 0.43 -1.87 2.65
CA PRO A 61 1.50 -1.03 2.10
C PRO A 61 1.09 -0.27 0.84
N ALA A 62 0.36 -0.94 -0.07
CA ALA A 62 -0.10 -0.33 -1.32
C ALA A 62 -1.15 0.76 -1.06
N ALA A 63 -2.10 0.51 -0.16
CA ALA A 63 -3.11 1.49 0.23
C ALA A 63 -2.49 2.71 0.94
N PHE A 64 -1.47 2.49 1.78
CA PHE A 64 -0.77 3.60 2.42
C PHE A 64 0.07 4.40 1.43
N ALA A 65 0.74 3.72 0.49
CA ALA A 65 1.46 4.37 -0.61
C ALA A 65 0.54 5.28 -1.42
N ASP A 66 -0.67 4.81 -1.77
CA ASP A 66 -1.67 5.60 -2.46
C ASP A 66 -2.10 6.84 -1.65
N LEU A 67 -2.33 6.68 -0.33
CA LEU A 67 -2.68 7.80 0.55
C LEU A 67 -1.58 8.88 0.58
N ILE A 68 -0.31 8.49 0.71
CA ILE A 68 0.79 9.45 0.81
C ILE A 68 1.16 10.08 -0.53
N THR A 69 0.92 9.41 -1.67
CA THR A 69 1.24 9.99 -2.99
C THR A 69 0.28 11.10 -3.41
N HIS A 70 -0.95 11.09 -2.87
CA HIS A 70 -1.94 12.15 -3.09
C HIS A 70 -1.71 13.39 -2.23
N ASP A 71 -0.91 13.31 -1.16
CA ASP A 71 -0.59 14.44 -0.29
C ASP A 71 0.93 14.59 -0.12
N LYS A 72 1.49 15.59 -0.78
CA LYS A 72 2.92 15.92 -0.70
C LYS A 72 3.40 16.22 0.72
N GLY A 73 2.55 16.77 1.58
CA GLY A 73 2.86 17.02 2.98
C GLY A 73 3.01 15.72 3.76
N ALA A 74 2.10 14.77 3.55
CA ALA A 74 2.18 13.43 4.12
C ALA A 74 3.39 12.66 3.60
N LEU A 75 3.65 12.68 2.29
CA LEU A 75 4.85 12.07 1.70
C LEU A 75 6.14 12.60 2.35
N LYS A 76 6.26 13.93 2.52
CA LYS A 76 7.44 14.53 3.13
C LYS A 76 7.64 14.08 4.58
N LYS A 77 6.57 14.02 5.38
CA LYS A 77 6.62 13.54 6.78
C LYS A 77 6.99 12.07 6.84
N TYR A 78 6.36 11.25 6.00
CA TYR A 78 6.65 9.82 5.90
C TYR A 78 8.13 9.58 5.56
N LEU A 79 8.64 10.23 4.51
CA LEU A 79 10.05 10.11 4.12
C LEU A 79 11.00 10.57 5.23
N ALA A 80 10.63 11.58 6.03
CA ALA A 80 11.44 12.01 7.17
C ALA A 80 11.52 10.93 8.28
N LYS A 81 10.42 10.23 8.57
CA LYS A 81 10.42 9.08 9.49
C LYS A 81 11.27 7.95 8.96
N VAL A 82 11.11 7.57 7.70
CA VAL A 82 11.90 6.48 7.12
C VAL A 82 13.38 6.83 7.05
N GLU A 83 13.72 8.09 6.75
CA GLU A 83 15.10 8.60 6.80
C GLU A 83 15.68 8.53 8.22
N LYS A 84 14.87 8.82 9.26
CA LYS A 84 15.30 8.68 10.65
C LYS A 84 15.59 7.22 11.00
N ASP A 85 14.72 6.31 10.59
CA ASP A 85 14.90 4.87 10.82
C ASP A 85 16.14 4.35 10.10
N PHE A 86 16.33 4.77 8.85
CA PHE A 86 17.53 4.44 8.09
C PHE A 86 18.81 4.94 8.78
N LYS A 87 18.82 6.16 9.32
CA LYS A 87 19.99 6.70 10.04
C LYS A 87 20.29 5.97 11.35
N VAL A 88 19.26 5.48 12.05
CA VAL A 88 19.42 4.78 13.34
C VAL A 88 19.80 3.32 13.12
N ALA A 89 19.16 2.65 12.16
CA ALA A 89 19.27 1.22 11.98
C ALA A 89 20.14 0.78 10.79
N SER A 90 20.56 1.72 9.95
CA SER A 90 21.17 1.47 8.63
C SER A 90 20.28 0.66 7.70
N GLY A 91 18.95 0.74 7.87
CA GLY A 91 17.98 0.01 7.08
C GLY A 91 16.54 0.45 7.36
N VAL A 92 15.60 -0.10 6.60
CA VAL A 92 14.17 0.20 6.65
C VAL A 92 13.37 -1.05 6.95
N SER A 93 12.17 -0.92 7.54
CA SER A 93 11.34 -2.10 7.82
C SER A 93 10.83 -2.74 6.52
N PRO A 94 10.51 -4.05 6.50
CA PRO A 94 9.95 -4.70 5.30
C PRO A 94 8.70 -3.98 4.80
N TRP A 95 7.83 -3.56 5.73
CA TRP A 95 6.61 -2.83 5.42
C TRP A 95 6.91 -1.44 4.81
N ASP A 96 7.83 -0.67 5.39
CA ASP A 96 8.20 0.65 4.86
C ASP A 96 8.84 0.54 3.46
N HIS A 97 9.63 -0.52 3.24
CA HIS A 97 10.25 -0.81 1.95
C HIS A 97 9.20 -1.10 0.87
N GLU A 98 8.17 -1.90 1.17
CA GLU A 98 7.06 -2.15 0.26
C GLU A 98 6.30 -0.86 -0.06
N VAL A 99 5.98 -0.04 0.95
CA VAL A 99 5.34 1.27 0.74
C VAL A 99 6.17 2.15 -0.22
N LEU A 100 7.48 2.22 0.00
CA LEU A 100 8.38 3.01 -0.85
C LEU A 100 8.40 2.51 -2.30
N GLN A 101 8.39 1.19 -2.51
CA GLN A 101 8.33 0.59 -3.83
C GLN A 101 6.98 0.87 -4.53
N PHE A 102 5.86 0.75 -3.82
CA PHE A 102 4.55 1.09 -4.37
C PHE A 102 4.46 2.58 -4.71
N ALA A 103 4.92 3.47 -3.83
CA ALA A 103 4.92 4.90 -4.09
C ALA A 103 5.83 5.27 -5.29
N ALA A 104 7.00 4.64 -5.41
CA ALA A 104 7.87 4.81 -6.58
C ALA A 104 7.19 4.33 -7.86
N THR A 105 6.48 3.19 -7.79
CA THR A 105 5.74 2.64 -8.93
C THR A 105 4.61 3.57 -9.37
N LEU A 106 3.86 4.14 -8.42
CA LEU A 106 2.79 5.10 -8.70
C LEU A 106 3.32 6.33 -9.46
N TYR A 107 4.44 6.91 -9.02
CA TYR A 107 5.06 8.06 -9.70
C TYR A 107 5.71 7.73 -11.05
N ASN A 108 6.00 6.46 -11.33
CA ASN A 108 6.49 6.01 -12.64
C ASN A 108 5.36 5.50 -13.55
N SER A 109 4.15 5.37 -13.04
CA SER A 109 3.00 4.89 -13.79
C SER A 109 2.35 5.99 -14.64
N PRO A 110 1.50 5.65 -15.62
CA PRO A 110 0.69 6.63 -16.33
C PRO A 110 -0.22 7.47 -15.40
N LEU A 111 -0.54 6.97 -14.21
CA LEU A 111 -1.34 7.70 -13.20
C LEU A 111 -0.55 8.83 -12.53
N ALA A 112 0.77 8.92 -12.72
CA ALA A 112 1.55 10.03 -12.20
C ALA A 112 1.06 11.41 -12.69
N GLN A 113 0.35 11.47 -13.82
CA GLN A 113 -0.25 12.70 -14.35
C GLN A 113 -1.40 13.23 -13.49
N THR A 114 -2.06 12.36 -12.70
CA THR A 114 -3.16 12.75 -11.80
C THR A 114 -2.69 13.03 -10.38
N LEU A 115 -1.43 12.73 -10.06
CA LEU A 115 -0.84 12.94 -8.74
C LEU A 115 -0.16 14.31 -8.67
N GLU A 116 -0.14 14.92 -7.48
CA GLU A 116 0.69 16.10 -7.26
C GLU A 116 2.17 15.69 -7.38
N LYS A 117 2.88 16.25 -8.37
CA LYS A 117 4.29 15.92 -8.58
C LYS A 117 5.12 16.38 -7.37
N PRO A 118 5.81 15.48 -6.66
CA PRO A 118 6.74 15.89 -5.62
C PRO A 118 7.89 16.67 -6.26
N GLY A 119 8.50 17.60 -5.51
CA GLY A 119 9.72 18.23 -5.99
C GLY A 119 10.81 17.17 -6.21
N ASP A 120 11.73 17.40 -7.15
CA ASP A 120 12.75 16.42 -7.56
C ASP A 120 13.58 15.88 -6.38
N LYS A 121 13.81 16.72 -5.36
CA LYS A 121 14.48 16.32 -4.12
C LYS A 121 13.73 15.23 -3.34
N LEU A 122 12.40 15.28 -3.31
CA LEU A 122 11.58 14.27 -2.62
C LEU A 122 11.52 12.97 -3.42
N LEU A 123 11.39 13.06 -4.75
CA LEU A 123 11.45 11.89 -5.62
C LEU A 123 12.81 11.19 -5.51
N PHE A 124 13.91 11.96 -5.50
CA PHE A 124 15.25 11.41 -5.31
C PHE A 124 15.36 10.68 -3.96
N LYS A 125 14.94 11.31 -2.86
CA LYS A 125 14.93 10.68 -1.53
C LYS A 125 14.09 9.41 -1.49
N LEU A 126 12.93 9.41 -2.13
CA LEU A 126 12.06 8.24 -2.20
C LEU A 126 12.76 7.07 -2.90
N VAL A 127 13.39 7.32 -4.05
CA VAL A 127 14.15 6.29 -4.80
C VAL A 127 15.41 5.85 -4.05
N GLU A 128 16.06 6.74 -3.31
CA GLU A 128 17.22 6.43 -2.47
C GLU A 128 16.82 5.49 -1.33
N LEU A 129 15.80 5.86 -0.56
CA LEU A 129 15.30 5.05 0.56
C LEU A 129 14.66 3.74 0.10
N SER A 130 14.06 3.70 -1.10
CA SER A 130 13.51 2.45 -1.65
C SER A 130 14.59 1.42 -2.01
N ARG A 131 15.87 1.80 -1.99
CA ARG A 131 17.03 0.92 -2.20
C ARG A 131 17.76 0.60 -0.90
N ALA A 132 17.29 1.12 0.23
CA ALA A 132 17.86 0.83 1.54
C ALA A 132 17.70 -0.67 1.87
N PRO A 133 18.66 -1.26 2.61
CA PRO A 133 18.54 -2.64 3.04
C PRO A 133 17.35 -2.81 3.99
N VAL A 134 16.69 -3.96 3.88
CA VAL A 134 15.56 -4.32 4.72
C VAL A 134 16.07 -4.92 6.03
N VAL A 135 15.58 -4.39 7.15
CA VAL A 135 15.97 -4.80 8.51
C VAL A 135 14.68 -5.08 9.31
N PRO A 136 14.62 -6.13 10.14
CA PRO A 136 13.45 -6.42 10.99
C PRO A 136 13.05 -5.22 11.85
N LEU A 137 11.74 -5.04 12.06
CA LEU A 137 11.24 -3.90 12.82
C LEU A 137 11.75 -3.90 14.27
N GLU A 138 11.96 -5.09 14.85
CA GLU A 138 12.48 -5.29 16.19
C GLU A 138 13.89 -4.72 16.35
N ASP A 139 14.73 -4.87 15.33
CA ASP A 139 16.10 -4.34 15.30
C ASP A 139 16.09 -2.81 15.18
N ILE A 140 15.16 -2.26 14.40
CA ILE A 140 14.98 -0.79 14.29
C ILE A 140 14.52 -0.24 15.65
N THR A 141 13.53 -0.89 16.27
CA THR A 141 12.93 -0.45 17.53
C THR A 141 13.92 -0.56 18.69
N SER A 142 14.75 -1.61 18.73
CA SER A 142 15.79 -1.78 19.76
C SER A 142 16.90 -0.73 19.65
N LYS A 143 17.31 -0.37 18.43
CA LYS A 143 18.27 0.71 18.19
C LYS A 143 17.71 2.09 18.54
N ARG A 144 16.42 2.36 18.29
CA ARG A 144 15.74 3.60 18.73
C ARG A 144 15.69 3.76 20.26
N ARG A 145 15.73 2.67 21.03
CA ARG A 145 15.72 2.71 22.51
C ARG A 145 17.12 2.88 23.12
N SER A 146 18.16 2.48 22.39
CA SER A 146 19.54 2.45 22.86
C SER A 146 20.37 3.68 22.47
N GLY A 147 19.87 4.51 21.54
CA GLY A 147 20.49 5.76 21.08
C GLY A 147 19.67 6.97 21.46
#